data_AF-A0A0D3DMZ7-F1
#
_entry.id   AF-A0A0D3DMZ7-F1
#
_cell.length_a   1.000
_cell.length_b   1.000
_cell.length_c   1.000
_cell.angle_alpha   90.00
_cell.angle_beta   90.00
_cell.angle_gamma   90.00
#
_symmetry.space_group_name_H-M   'P 1'
#
loop_
_entity.id
_entity.type
_entity.pdbx_description
1 polymer ?
#
loop_
_entity_poly.entity_id
_entity_poly.type
_entity_poly.pdbx_seq_one_letter_code
_entity_poly.pdbx_strand_id
1 'polypeptide(L)'
;MDTIAGFSDSYEISNQSSTILSAAPEPTDNTESSVVRPPELSPVDVSALQLLSNNLESLFDSPESFYGDAKLILADEREVSFHRFIVAARSPLFKNALAAAAEKDPQKSTAGTKLELKNMATDYEVGFDSVAAVMAYMYSGRVRPPPKGVSDCADEDCRHVSCRPAVDFKVEVLYLAFLFQIPELVTMYQRHLLDVVDKVIIEDALVILKLANICGQACKKLFDKCTEIIVKSNVDIVTLNKSLPQQIAKQVIDIRKELGLEVPEPDKHVSNIHKALECEDLALVDLLLKEGYTNLDEAYALHFAVAYCAVETATELLKRELADVNRRNPRGYTVLHVAAMRKEPSLIAFLLTKGANASDMALDGRTALLIAKQVTKAGEYNCITEEGKDSPKGRLCVEILEQPENLGPFPEDASSACLALSPDAELKIRLIDFENRVQMARCLFPTEAQLAMELAPMKGTSEFTVDSQELDGTGAKRSAPDQYMVPFVFEEKHRNRLEALSKTVEFGRRFFPRCSTLLDKIADCETLSILAFVEKDTPENRVEKRQKYMEIQESLLMAFSKDSEEFGKSSRSGSSSSTSKSTKRSNGKPSHRRRP
;
A
#
# COMPACT_ATOMS: atom_id res chain seq x y z
N MET A 1 35.83 -28.96 7.33
CA MET A 1 35.17 -29.89 6.41
C MET A 1 33.94 -30.35 7.13
N ASP A 2 32.78 -29.86 6.67
CA ASP A 2 31.47 -30.51 6.70
C ASP A 2 30.46 -29.43 6.28
N THR A 3 30.25 -29.40 4.97
CA THR A 3 29.33 -28.55 4.21
C THR A 3 27.90 -29.03 4.43
N ILE A 4 27.09 -28.22 5.10
CA ILE A 4 25.62 -28.34 5.10
C ILE A 4 25.13 -27.68 3.81
N ALA A 5 24.65 -28.51 2.89
CA ALA A 5 24.13 -28.13 1.59
C ALA A 5 22.80 -27.37 1.71
N GLY A 6 22.67 -26.32 0.90
CA GLY A 6 21.45 -25.54 0.76
C GLY A 6 20.31 -26.35 0.11
N PHE A 7 19.09 -26.10 0.59
CA PHE A 7 17.88 -26.62 -0.03
C PHE A 7 17.42 -25.63 -1.11
N SER A 8 17.65 -26.03 -2.35
CA SER A 8 16.94 -25.51 -3.53
C SER A 8 15.50 -26.04 -3.55
N ASP A 9 14.63 -25.17 -4.08
CA ASP A 9 13.28 -25.41 -4.58
C ASP A 9 12.92 -26.87 -4.87
N SER A 10 11.89 -27.36 -4.18
CA SER A 10 11.19 -28.59 -4.55
C SER A 10 9.68 -28.35 -4.53
N TYR A 11 9.17 -27.70 -5.58
CA TYR A 11 7.78 -27.84 -6.04
C TYR A 11 7.66 -29.04 -6.99
N GLU A 12 8.21 -30.19 -6.60
CA GLU A 12 7.92 -31.47 -7.24
C GLU A 12 7.14 -32.33 -6.25
N ILE A 13 5.82 -32.33 -6.40
CA ILE A 13 4.99 -33.39 -5.83
C ILE A 13 5.36 -34.65 -6.60
N SER A 14 6.07 -35.55 -5.93
CA SER A 14 6.38 -36.88 -6.41
C SER A 14 5.09 -37.59 -6.82
N ASN A 15 4.95 -37.82 -8.13
CA ASN A 15 4.02 -38.78 -8.72
C ASN A 15 4.39 -40.19 -8.27
N GLN A 16 3.94 -40.59 -7.08
CA GLN A 16 3.84 -42.00 -6.69
C GLN A 16 2.99 -42.09 -5.41
N SER A 17 1.89 -42.84 -5.52
CA SER A 17 0.89 -43.12 -4.47
C SER A 17 -0.25 -42.10 -4.40
N SER A 18 -1.18 -42.22 -5.34
CA SER A 18 -2.53 -41.69 -5.28
C SER A 18 -3.31 -42.35 -4.13
N THR A 19 -3.19 -41.80 -2.93
CA THR A 19 -4.09 -42.15 -1.82
C THR A 19 -5.27 -41.17 -1.84
N ILE A 20 -6.40 -41.64 -2.38
CA ILE A 20 -7.68 -40.96 -2.32
C ILE A 20 -8.09 -40.86 -0.84
N LEU A 21 -8.01 -39.67 -0.25
CA LEU A 21 -8.53 -39.38 1.09
C LEU A 21 -10.02 -39.05 0.98
N SER A 22 -10.86 -40.08 1.00
CA SER A 22 -12.29 -39.94 1.25
C SER A 22 -12.55 -40.02 2.76
N ALA A 23 -12.77 -38.88 3.41
CA ALA A 23 -13.30 -38.82 4.77
C ALA A 23 -14.83 -38.72 4.72
N ALA A 24 -15.53 -39.77 5.16
CA ALA A 24 -16.96 -39.72 5.47
C ALA A 24 -17.13 -39.97 6.98
N PRO A 25 -18.09 -39.32 7.67
CA PRO A 25 -18.35 -39.57 9.08
C PRO A 25 -19.13 -40.89 9.27
N GLU A 26 -18.85 -41.60 10.36
CA GLU A 26 -19.53 -42.84 10.74
C GLU A 26 -21.05 -42.61 10.95
N PRO A 27 -21.94 -43.48 10.45
CA PRO A 27 -23.30 -43.58 10.92
C PRO A 27 -23.44 -44.73 11.91
N THR A 28 -23.91 -44.42 13.11
CA THR A 28 -24.58 -45.39 13.98
C THR A 28 -25.96 -45.72 13.41
N ASP A 29 -26.34 -46.98 13.52
CA ASP A 29 -27.65 -47.60 13.31
C ASP A 29 -28.04 -48.10 11.89
N ASN A 30 -27.81 -49.40 11.74
CA ASN A 30 -28.60 -50.43 11.05
C ASN A 30 -29.74 -49.95 10.14
N THR A 31 -29.46 -49.81 8.84
CA THR A 31 -30.38 -50.21 7.78
C THR A 31 -29.58 -50.48 6.50
N GLU A 32 -29.84 -51.61 5.86
CA GLU A 32 -29.18 -52.07 4.63
C GLU A 32 -29.33 -51.02 3.52
N SER A 33 -28.24 -50.29 3.23
CA SER A 33 -28.10 -49.49 2.01
C SER A 33 -26.71 -49.77 1.43
N SER A 34 -26.70 -50.26 0.21
CA SER A 34 -25.49 -50.65 -0.52
C SER A 34 -24.54 -49.45 -0.67
N VAL A 35 -23.42 -49.48 0.04
CA VAL A 35 -22.31 -48.54 -0.17
C VAL A 35 -21.71 -48.83 -1.55
N VAL A 36 -22.10 -48.04 -2.55
CA VAL A 36 -21.46 -48.04 -3.86
C VAL A 36 -20.08 -47.42 -3.68
N ARG A 37 -19.02 -48.25 -3.66
CA ARG A 37 -17.65 -47.77 -3.80
C ARG A 37 -17.51 -47.10 -5.18
N PRO A 38 -16.88 -45.91 -5.29
CA PRO A 38 -16.59 -45.35 -6.60
C PRO A 38 -15.69 -46.33 -7.39
N PRO A 39 -15.92 -46.48 -8.70
CA PRO A 39 -15.10 -47.39 -9.52
C PRO A 39 -13.62 -46.96 -9.45
N GLU A 40 -12.72 -47.92 -9.24
CA GLU A 40 -11.28 -47.69 -9.35
C GLU A 40 -10.99 -47.22 -10.78
N LEU A 41 -10.61 -45.95 -10.93
CA LEU A 41 -10.29 -45.35 -12.22
C LEU A 41 -9.06 -46.04 -12.81
N SER A 42 -9.13 -46.43 -14.09
CA SER A 42 -7.95 -46.99 -14.75
C SER A 42 -6.87 -45.92 -14.94
N PRO A 43 -5.59 -46.29 -15.05
CA PRO A 43 -4.52 -45.32 -15.35
C PRO A 43 -4.74 -44.53 -16.66
N VAL A 44 -5.47 -45.11 -17.61
CA VAL A 44 -5.86 -44.47 -18.87
C VAL A 44 -6.91 -43.38 -18.63
N ASP A 45 -7.90 -43.66 -17.77
CA ASP A 45 -8.94 -42.68 -17.40
C ASP A 45 -8.34 -41.51 -16.63
N VAL A 46 -7.39 -41.78 -15.73
CA VAL A 46 -6.65 -40.72 -15.01
C VAL A 46 -5.88 -39.83 -15.99
N SER A 47 -5.21 -40.43 -16.97
CA SER A 47 -4.46 -39.68 -18.00
C SER A 47 -5.38 -38.84 -18.88
N ALA A 48 -6.55 -39.37 -19.27
CA ALA A 48 -7.55 -38.65 -20.05
C ALA A 48 -8.16 -37.48 -19.25
N LEU A 49 -8.47 -37.68 -17.96
CA LEU A 49 -8.97 -36.63 -17.07
C LEU A 49 -7.92 -35.55 -16.80
N GLN A 50 -6.65 -35.91 -16.67
CA GLN A 50 -5.54 -34.96 -16.58
C GLN A 50 -5.42 -34.12 -17.85
N LEU A 51 -5.53 -34.74 -19.03
CA LEU A 51 -5.52 -34.03 -20.31
C LEU A 51 -6.71 -33.06 -20.41
N LEU A 52 -7.90 -33.48 -20.00
CA LEU A 52 -9.08 -32.61 -19.93
C LEU A 52 -8.86 -31.42 -18.99
N SER A 53 -8.34 -31.67 -17.79
CA SER A 53 -7.98 -30.63 -16.81
C SER A 53 -7.00 -29.60 -17.41
N ASN A 54 -5.93 -30.06 -18.07
CA ASN A 54 -4.97 -29.20 -18.75
C ASN A 54 -5.63 -28.35 -19.86
N ASN A 55 -6.55 -28.93 -20.62
CA ASN A 55 -7.26 -28.21 -21.68
C ASN A 55 -8.21 -27.14 -21.10
N LEU A 56 -8.96 -27.46 -20.05
CA LEU A 56 -9.82 -26.48 -19.37
C LEU A 56 -9.00 -25.35 -18.74
N GLU A 57 -7.85 -25.69 -18.16
CA GLU A 57 -6.89 -24.71 -17.68
C GLU A 57 -6.40 -23.77 -18.80
N SER A 58 -5.98 -24.32 -19.94
CA SER A 58 -5.56 -23.50 -21.08
C SER A 58 -6.67 -22.58 -21.61
N LEU A 59 -7.93 -22.99 -21.46
CA LEU A 59 -9.09 -22.18 -21.83
C LEU A 59 -9.29 -20.99 -20.89
N PHE A 60 -8.94 -21.13 -19.61
CA PHE A 60 -8.98 -20.04 -18.64
C PHE A 60 -7.83 -19.03 -18.85
N ASP A 61 -6.63 -19.51 -19.17
CA ASP A 61 -5.44 -18.64 -19.36
C ASP A 61 -5.38 -17.95 -20.74
N SER A 62 -6.22 -18.36 -21.69
CA SER A 62 -6.24 -17.78 -23.03
C SER A 62 -6.74 -16.32 -23.02
N PRO A 63 -6.08 -15.39 -23.75
CA PRO A 63 -6.43 -13.97 -23.71
C PRO A 63 -7.87 -13.73 -24.20
N GLU A 64 -8.71 -13.38 -23.23
CA GLU A 64 -9.97 -12.62 -23.27
C GLU A 64 -10.65 -12.49 -24.65
N SER A 65 -11.60 -13.39 -24.97
CA SER A 65 -12.90 -13.06 -25.59
C SER A 65 -13.62 -14.25 -26.24
N PHE A 66 -12.93 -15.33 -26.62
CA PHE A 66 -13.56 -16.36 -27.46
C PHE A 66 -14.40 -17.39 -26.71
N TYR A 67 -14.07 -17.71 -25.45
CA TYR A 67 -14.68 -18.83 -24.73
C TYR A 67 -15.45 -18.47 -23.45
N GLY A 68 -15.30 -17.25 -22.93
CA GLY A 68 -16.06 -16.79 -21.75
C GLY A 68 -17.44 -16.26 -22.15
N ASP A 69 -18.51 -16.82 -21.59
CA ASP A 69 -19.89 -16.40 -21.86
C ASP A 69 -20.50 -15.56 -20.72
N ALA A 70 -19.78 -15.40 -19.62
CA ALA A 70 -20.09 -14.54 -18.48
C ALA A 70 -18.85 -13.84 -17.92
N LYS A 71 -19.09 -12.78 -17.12
CA LYS A 71 -18.04 -11.99 -16.48
C LYS A 71 -18.34 -11.77 -15.01
N LEU A 72 -17.31 -11.85 -14.17
CA LEU A 72 -17.34 -11.52 -12.76
C LEU A 72 -16.64 -10.17 -12.57
N ILE A 73 -17.36 -9.16 -12.09
CA ILE A 73 -16.86 -7.81 -11.87
C ILE A 73 -16.44 -7.69 -10.40
N LEU A 74 -15.20 -7.26 -10.18
CA LEU A 74 -14.64 -7.01 -8.85
C LEU A 74 -14.86 -5.56 -8.42
N ALA A 75 -14.56 -5.26 -7.15
CA ALA A 75 -14.74 -3.92 -6.58
C ALA A 75 -13.82 -2.86 -7.20
N ASP A 76 -12.73 -3.27 -7.85
CA ASP A 76 -11.78 -2.42 -8.55
C ASP A 76 -12.07 -2.30 -10.06
N GLU A 77 -13.30 -2.65 -10.48
CA GLU A 77 -13.77 -2.64 -11.87
C GLU A 77 -13.03 -3.61 -12.81
N ARG A 78 -12.10 -4.44 -12.29
CA ARG A 78 -11.49 -5.51 -13.08
C ARG A 78 -12.51 -6.62 -13.30
N GLU A 79 -12.48 -7.20 -14.50
CA GLU A 79 -13.41 -8.26 -14.91
C GLU A 79 -12.66 -9.59 -15.07
N VAL A 80 -13.19 -10.67 -14.49
CA VAL A 80 -12.73 -12.04 -14.76
C VAL A 80 -13.76 -12.73 -15.65
N SER A 81 -13.36 -13.06 -16.88
CA SER A 81 -14.22 -13.79 -17.81
C SER A 81 -14.27 -15.28 -17.47
N PHE A 82 -15.45 -15.89 -17.52
CA PHE A 82 -15.62 -17.31 -17.21
C PHE A 82 -16.74 -17.96 -18.04
N HIS A 83 -16.77 -19.30 -18.03
CA HIS A 83 -17.74 -20.13 -18.73
C HIS A 83 -18.76 -20.67 -17.73
N ARG A 84 -20.02 -20.27 -17.88
CA ARG A 84 -21.12 -20.52 -16.94
C ARG A 84 -21.25 -21.99 -16.56
N PHE A 85 -21.20 -22.89 -17.54
CA PHE A 85 -21.38 -24.33 -17.27
C PHE A 85 -20.27 -24.92 -16.39
N ILE A 86 -19.03 -24.48 -16.57
CA ILE A 86 -17.89 -25.02 -15.81
C ILE A 86 -18.01 -24.59 -14.36
N VAL A 87 -18.26 -23.30 -14.16
CA VAL A 87 -18.33 -22.70 -12.82
C VAL A 87 -19.60 -23.13 -12.08
N ALA A 88 -20.75 -23.18 -12.76
CA ALA A 88 -22.01 -23.65 -12.17
C ALA A 88 -21.99 -25.15 -11.81
N ALA A 89 -21.23 -25.97 -12.53
CA ALA A 89 -21.08 -27.38 -12.20
C ALA A 89 -20.24 -27.59 -10.92
N ARG A 90 -19.36 -26.64 -10.59
CA ARG A 90 -18.37 -26.77 -9.50
C ARG A 90 -18.64 -25.85 -8.31
N SER A 91 -19.59 -24.93 -8.42
CA SER A 91 -20.03 -24.07 -7.33
C SER A 91 -21.55 -23.93 -7.32
N PRO A 92 -22.22 -24.41 -6.26
CA PRO A 92 -23.65 -24.18 -6.05
C PRO A 92 -24.02 -22.69 -6.01
N LEU A 93 -23.15 -21.85 -5.47
CA LEU A 93 -23.37 -20.40 -5.39
C LEU A 93 -23.44 -19.79 -6.80
N PHE A 94 -22.51 -20.12 -7.69
CA PHE A 94 -22.57 -19.64 -9.08
C PHE A 94 -23.78 -20.21 -9.83
N LYS A 95 -24.12 -21.48 -9.60
CA LYS A 95 -25.33 -22.08 -10.19
C LYS A 95 -26.59 -21.30 -9.85
N ASN A 96 -26.76 -20.96 -8.58
CA ASN A 96 -27.92 -20.21 -8.09
C ASN A 96 -27.90 -18.75 -8.57
N ALA A 97 -26.72 -18.10 -8.54
CA ALA A 97 -26.56 -16.72 -9.00
C ALA A 97 -26.86 -16.57 -10.50
N LEU A 98 -26.40 -17.51 -11.32
CA LEU A 98 -26.66 -17.53 -12.77
C LEU A 98 -28.13 -17.83 -13.08
N ALA A 99 -28.78 -18.72 -12.32
CA ALA A 99 -30.21 -18.98 -12.44
C ALA A 99 -31.03 -17.71 -12.12
N ALA A 100 -30.74 -17.05 -11.00
CA ALA A 100 -31.40 -15.80 -10.61
C ALA A 100 -31.16 -14.66 -11.62
N ALA A 101 -29.97 -14.60 -12.22
CA ALA A 101 -29.67 -13.64 -13.28
C ALA A 101 -30.47 -13.91 -14.57
N ALA A 102 -30.69 -15.19 -14.92
CA ALA A 102 -31.49 -15.57 -16.07
C ALA A 102 -32.98 -15.25 -15.91
N GLU A 103 -33.52 -15.33 -14.68
CA GLU A 103 -34.92 -15.00 -14.38
C GLU A 103 -35.22 -13.50 -14.49
N LYS A 104 -34.24 -12.63 -14.18
CA LYS A 104 -34.41 -11.17 -14.17
C LYS A 104 -34.48 -10.55 -15.56
N ASP A 105 -33.89 -11.17 -16.59
CA ASP A 105 -33.78 -10.55 -17.91
C ASP A 105 -33.89 -11.61 -19.05
N PRO A 106 -35.09 -12.15 -19.32
CA PRO A 106 -35.30 -13.27 -20.25
C PRO A 106 -34.97 -12.94 -21.72
N GLN A 107 -34.81 -11.65 -22.06
CA GLN A 107 -34.60 -11.17 -23.43
C GLN A 107 -33.14 -10.85 -23.77
N LYS A 108 -32.23 -10.80 -22.79
CA LYS A 108 -30.79 -10.67 -23.08
C LYS A 108 -30.25 -12.00 -23.56
N SER A 109 -29.78 -12.02 -24.80
CA SER A 109 -29.04 -13.15 -25.38
C SER A 109 -27.97 -13.65 -24.42
N THR A 110 -27.77 -14.95 -24.41
CA THR A 110 -26.83 -15.75 -23.61
C THR A 110 -25.36 -15.31 -23.62
N ALA A 111 -24.99 -14.23 -24.31
CA ALA A 111 -23.67 -13.61 -24.28
C ALA A 111 -23.73 -12.31 -23.47
N GLY A 112 -23.17 -12.30 -22.26
CA GLY A 112 -22.99 -11.07 -21.48
C GLY A 112 -23.57 -11.06 -20.06
N THR A 113 -23.78 -12.22 -19.42
CA THR A 113 -24.17 -12.25 -18.01
C THR A 113 -23.03 -11.69 -17.15
N LYS A 114 -23.28 -10.56 -16.48
CA LYS A 114 -22.34 -9.92 -15.55
C LYS A 114 -22.80 -10.21 -14.11
N LEU A 115 -21.90 -10.76 -13.31
CA LEU A 115 -22.09 -10.96 -11.87
C LEU A 115 -21.17 -10.00 -11.13
N GLU A 116 -21.67 -9.35 -10.08
CA GLU A 116 -20.89 -8.45 -9.25
C GLU A 116 -20.46 -9.18 -7.98
N LEU A 117 -19.14 -9.35 -7.79
CA LEU A 117 -18.61 -10.06 -6.63
C LEU A 117 -18.94 -9.33 -5.33
N LYS A 118 -19.01 -7.99 -5.34
CA LYS A 118 -19.35 -7.15 -4.19
C LYS A 118 -20.73 -7.49 -3.59
N ASN A 119 -21.68 -7.94 -4.43
CA ASN A 119 -23.01 -8.35 -3.96
C ASN A 119 -23.01 -9.73 -3.31
N MET A 120 -21.96 -10.52 -3.54
CA MET A 120 -21.81 -11.89 -3.04
C MET A 120 -20.87 -11.91 -1.82
N ALA A 121 -19.80 -11.13 -1.86
CA ALA A 121 -18.76 -11.02 -0.86
C ALA A 121 -18.96 -9.73 -0.03
N THR A 122 -19.91 -9.75 0.91
CA THR A 122 -20.19 -8.59 1.77
C THR A 122 -19.29 -8.50 3.00
N ASP A 123 -18.72 -9.63 3.43
CA ASP A 123 -18.11 -9.75 4.77
C ASP A 123 -16.60 -9.52 4.76
N TYR A 124 -15.96 -9.63 3.58
CA TYR A 124 -14.51 -9.58 3.43
C TYR A 124 -14.11 -9.09 2.02
N GLU A 125 -13.13 -8.19 1.96
CA GLU A 125 -12.58 -7.66 0.71
C GLU A 125 -11.52 -8.62 0.15
N VAL A 126 -11.52 -8.81 -1.18
CA VAL A 126 -10.66 -9.79 -1.86
C VAL A 126 -9.94 -9.17 -3.04
N GLY A 127 -8.69 -9.54 -3.23
CA GLY A 127 -7.88 -9.12 -4.37
C GLY A 127 -8.18 -9.94 -5.63
N PHE A 128 -7.92 -9.32 -6.78
CA PHE A 128 -8.08 -9.94 -8.09
C PHE A 128 -7.28 -11.24 -8.24
N ASP A 129 -6.03 -11.27 -7.80
CA ASP A 129 -5.16 -12.44 -7.95
C ASP A 129 -5.70 -13.66 -7.18
N SER A 130 -6.30 -13.44 -6.01
CA SER A 130 -6.95 -14.48 -5.21
C SER A 130 -8.21 -15.01 -5.91
N VAL A 131 -9.00 -14.12 -6.51
CA VAL A 131 -10.18 -14.51 -7.32
C VAL A 131 -9.73 -15.32 -8.54
N ALA A 132 -8.72 -14.85 -9.28
CA ALA A 132 -8.16 -15.57 -10.43
C ALA A 132 -7.62 -16.96 -10.03
N ALA A 133 -6.96 -17.08 -8.88
CA ALA A 133 -6.45 -18.35 -8.38
C ALA A 133 -7.58 -19.36 -8.06
N VAL A 134 -8.66 -18.92 -7.41
CA VAL A 134 -9.81 -19.80 -7.13
C VAL A 134 -10.56 -20.15 -8.41
N MET A 135 -10.73 -19.20 -9.33
CA MET A 135 -11.35 -19.47 -10.63
C MET A 135 -10.51 -20.47 -11.44
N ALA A 136 -9.19 -20.32 -11.48
CA ALA A 136 -8.29 -21.29 -12.10
C ALA A 136 -8.40 -22.69 -11.46
N TYR A 137 -8.55 -22.78 -10.14
CA TYR A 137 -8.84 -24.04 -9.46
C TYR A 137 -10.17 -24.63 -9.92
N MET A 138 -11.21 -23.81 -10.09
CA MET A 138 -12.50 -24.28 -10.60
C MET A 138 -12.41 -24.80 -12.04
N TYR A 139 -11.40 -24.44 -12.83
CA TYR A 139 -11.21 -25.01 -14.18
C TYR A 139 -10.39 -26.28 -14.16
N SER A 140 -9.25 -26.24 -13.46
CA SER A 140 -8.22 -27.30 -13.48
C SER A 140 -8.40 -28.37 -12.40
N GLY A 141 -9.03 -28.04 -11.27
CA GLY A 141 -9.02 -28.86 -10.06
C GLY A 141 -7.64 -28.90 -9.36
N ARG A 142 -6.71 -28.03 -9.74
CA ARG A 142 -5.35 -27.96 -9.18
C ARG A 142 -5.09 -26.59 -8.56
N VAL A 143 -4.45 -26.58 -7.40
CA VAL A 143 -4.02 -25.33 -6.76
C VAL A 143 -2.73 -24.87 -7.44
N ARG A 144 -2.79 -23.69 -8.04
CA ARG A 144 -1.63 -23.06 -8.67
C ARG A 144 -0.72 -22.42 -7.60
N PRO A 145 0.59 -22.35 -7.85
CA PRO A 145 1.41 -21.43 -7.08
C PRO A 145 0.89 -19.99 -7.29
N PRO A 146 0.94 -19.15 -6.26
CA PRO A 146 0.56 -17.75 -6.40
C PRO A 146 1.41 -17.07 -7.48
N PRO A 147 0.87 -16.11 -8.25
CA PRO A 147 1.65 -15.31 -9.17
C PRO A 147 2.79 -14.60 -8.43
N LYS A 148 3.93 -14.43 -9.10
CA LYS A 148 5.11 -13.80 -8.51
C LYS A 148 4.78 -12.39 -8.01
N GLY A 149 5.13 -12.11 -6.76
CA GLY A 149 4.92 -10.80 -6.14
C GLY A 149 3.53 -10.55 -5.56
N VAL A 150 2.61 -11.53 -5.62
CA VAL A 150 1.28 -11.42 -4.98
C VAL A 150 1.32 -11.89 -3.52
N SER A 151 1.97 -13.03 -3.28
CA SER A 151 2.14 -13.61 -1.93
C SER A 151 3.47 -13.21 -1.27
N ASP A 152 4.37 -12.60 -2.02
CA ASP A 152 5.71 -12.27 -1.58
C ASP A 152 5.71 -10.81 -1.10
N CYS A 153 6.46 -10.52 -0.03
CA CYS A 153 6.63 -9.17 0.48
C CYS A 153 7.89 -8.53 -0.09
N ALA A 154 7.98 -7.19 -0.02
CA ALA A 154 9.12 -6.42 -0.53
C ALA A 154 10.44 -6.59 0.25
N ASP A 155 10.45 -7.47 1.26
CA ASP A 155 11.64 -7.84 2.02
C ASP A 155 12.33 -9.03 1.34
N GLU A 156 13.54 -8.81 0.82
CA GLU A 156 14.36 -9.80 0.10
C GLU A 156 14.90 -10.89 1.04
N ASP A 157 15.06 -10.58 2.34
CA ASP A 157 15.55 -11.55 3.34
C ASP A 157 14.41 -12.40 3.93
N CYS A 158 13.17 -12.09 3.59
CA CYS A 158 12.00 -12.82 4.06
C CYS A 158 11.87 -14.19 3.37
N ARG A 159 11.43 -15.21 4.12
CA ARG A 159 11.14 -16.55 3.58
C ARG A 159 9.75 -16.69 2.97
N HIS A 160 8.94 -15.63 3.03
CA HIS A 160 7.57 -15.53 2.51
C HIS A 160 6.59 -16.63 2.99
N VAL A 161 6.84 -17.26 4.15
CA VAL A 161 5.96 -18.30 4.71
C VAL A 161 4.78 -17.73 5.50
N SER A 162 5.07 -16.70 6.31
CA SER A 162 4.17 -16.08 7.28
C SER A 162 4.23 -14.56 7.25
N CYS A 163 4.71 -13.96 6.15
CA CYS A 163 4.60 -12.52 5.94
C CYS A 163 3.16 -12.14 5.60
N ARG A 164 2.84 -10.86 5.76
CA ARG A 164 1.47 -10.35 5.61
C ARG A 164 0.88 -10.63 4.22
N PRO A 165 1.56 -10.36 3.08
CA PRO A 165 1.08 -10.76 1.75
C PRO A 165 0.76 -12.26 1.60
N ALA A 166 1.59 -13.13 2.16
CA ALA A 166 1.37 -14.58 2.10
C ALA A 166 0.15 -15.00 2.93
N VAL A 167 -0.03 -14.38 4.11
CA VAL A 167 -1.21 -14.62 4.96
C VAL A 167 -2.47 -14.08 4.30
N ASP A 168 -2.46 -12.84 3.83
CA ASP A 168 -3.60 -12.21 3.16
C ASP A 168 -4.05 -13.03 1.95
N PHE A 169 -3.13 -13.48 1.09
CA PHE A 169 -3.46 -14.35 -0.05
C PHE A 169 -4.13 -15.66 0.40
N LYS A 170 -3.60 -16.33 1.44
CA LYS A 170 -4.19 -17.59 1.96
C LYS A 170 -5.58 -17.36 2.58
N VAL A 171 -5.76 -16.25 3.28
CA VAL A 171 -7.01 -15.84 3.91
C VAL A 171 -8.06 -15.52 2.84
N GLU A 172 -7.72 -14.73 1.83
CA GLU A 172 -8.60 -14.41 0.70
C GLU A 172 -9.02 -15.67 -0.07
N VAL A 173 -8.09 -16.58 -0.36
CA VAL A 173 -8.42 -17.85 -1.04
C VAL A 173 -9.33 -18.74 -0.18
N LEU A 174 -9.08 -18.82 1.14
CA LEU A 174 -9.97 -19.56 2.06
C LEU A 174 -11.38 -18.97 2.07
N TYR A 175 -11.49 -17.64 2.13
CA TYR A 175 -12.78 -16.95 2.10
C TYR A 175 -13.54 -17.22 0.80
N LEU A 176 -12.86 -17.07 -0.34
CA LEU A 176 -13.46 -17.33 -1.66
C LEU A 176 -13.86 -18.80 -1.82
N ALA A 177 -13.05 -19.73 -1.33
CA ALA A 177 -13.38 -21.16 -1.33
C ALA A 177 -14.65 -21.43 -0.51
N PHE A 178 -14.78 -20.80 0.66
CA PHE A 178 -15.97 -20.90 1.50
C PHE A 178 -17.19 -20.29 0.81
N LEU A 179 -17.06 -19.06 0.28
CA LEU A 179 -18.12 -18.35 -0.43
C LEU A 179 -18.62 -19.16 -1.63
N PHE A 180 -17.69 -19.64 -2.46
CA PHE A 180 -18.01 -20.44 -3.65
C PHE A 180 -18.42 -21.88 -3.31
N GLN A 181 -18.43 -22.26 -2.02
CA GLN A 181 -18.82 -23.57 -1.52
C GLN A 181 -17.99 -24.72 -2.11
N ILE A 182 -16.66 -24.55 -2.07
CA ILE A 182 -15.66 -25.53 -2.54
C ILE A 182 -14.98 -26.16 -1.31
N PRO A 183 -15.55 -27.21 -0.71
CA PRO A 183 -15.11 -27.73 0.59
C PRO A 183 -13.67 -28.27 0.58
N GLU A 184 -13.22 -28.87 -0.52
CA GLU A 184 -11.87 -29.41 -0.65
C GLU A 184 -10.83 -28.30 -0.47
N LEU A 185 -11.05 -27.16 -1.13
CA LEU A 185 -10.17 -26.01 -1.09
C LEU A 185 -10.20 -25.33 0.29
N VAL A 186 -11.37 -25.26 0.94
CA VAL A 186 -11.51 -24.79 2.33
C VAL A 186 -10.65 -25.63 3.28
N THR A 187 -10.77 -26.97 3.23
CA THR A 187 -9.99 -27.83 4.13
C THR A 187 -8.49 -27.75 3.89
N MET A 188 -8.07 -27.50 2.65
CA MET A 188 -6.67 -27.39 2.26
C MET A 188 -6.06 -26.08 2.78
N TYR A 189 -6.71 -24.94 2.55
CA TYR A 189 -6.20 -23.65 3.01
C TYR A 189 -6.35 -23.46 4.52
N GLN A 190 -7.34 -24.08 5.16
CA GLN A 190 -7.41 -24.17 6.62
C GLN A 190 -6.17 -24.86 7.20
N ARG A 191 -5.72 -25.97 6.59
CA ARG A 191 -4.49 -26.67 7.00
C ARG A 191 -3.25 -25.79 6.80
N HIS A 192 -3.13 -25.15 5.63
CA HIS A 192 -2.02 -24.23 5.37
C HIS A 192 -1.94 -23.06 6.34
N LEU A 193 -3.09 -22.54 6.81
CA LEU A 193 -3.14 -21.48 7.82
C LEU A 193 -2.79 -22.01 9.21
N LEU A 194 -3.24 -23.20 9.58
CA LEU A 194 -2.84 -23.87 10.83
C LEU A 194 -1.32 -24.08 10.92
N ASP A 195 -0.65 -24.40 9.81
CA ASP A 195 0.81 -24.63 9.79
C ASP A 195 1.64 -23.35 9.99
N VAL A 196 1.03 -22.17 9.80
CA VAL A 196 1.73 -20.88 9.86
C VAL A 196 1.24 -19.98 11.00
N VAL A 197 0.07 -20.23 11.57
CA VAL A 197 -0.56 -19.33 12.57
C VAL A 197 0.30 -19.09 13.82
N ASP A 198 1.11 -20.07 14.24
CA ASP A 198 2.01 -19.92 15.39
C ASP A 198 3.24 -19.01 15.08
N LYS A 199 3.46 -18.65 13.80
CA LYS A 199 4.60 -17.86 13.31
C LYS A 199 4.21 -16.46 12.85
N VAL A 200 2.91 -16.17 12.72
CA VAL A 200 2.44 -14.85 12.29
C VAL A 200 2.45 -13.88 13.47
N ILE A 201 2.50 -12.59 13.16
CA ILE A 201 2.32 -11.54 14.15
C ILE A 201 0.86 -11.50 14.63
N ILE A 202 0.62 -10.91 15.79
CA ILE A 202 -0.71 -11.01 16.41
C ILE A 202 -1.77 -10.27 15.59
N GLU A 203 -1.41 -9.19 14.92
CA GLU A 203 -2.27 -8.47 13.97
C GLU A 203 -2.82 -9.39 12.87
N ASP A 204 -1.99 -10.31 12.37
CA ASP A 204 -2.37 -11.27 11.34
C ASP A 204 -3.21 -12.40 11.93
N ALA A 205 -2.92 -12.85 13.15
CA ALA A 205 -3.73 -13.82 13.87
C ALA A 205 -5.17 -13.31 14.11
N LEU A 206 -5.34 -12.01 14.39
CA LEU A 206 -6.66 -11.37 14.54
C LEU A 206 -7.45 -11.43 13.22
N VAL A 207 -6.78 -11.19 12.08
CA VAL A 207 -7.40 -11.27 10.76
C VAL A 207 -7.80 -12.70 10.40
N ILE A 208 -6.94 -13.67 10.70
CA ILE A 208 -7.25 -15.09 10.52
C ILE A 208 -8.45 -15.51 11.41
N LEU A 209 -8.49 -15.06 12.67
CA LEU A 209 -9.61 -15.35 13.58
C LEU A 209 -10.93 -14.76 13.07
N LYS A 210 -10.91 -13.50 12.60
CA LYS A 210 -12.08 -12.84 12.02
C LYS A 210 -12.62 -13.66 10.84
N LEU A 211 -11.75 -14.11 9.93
CA LEU A 211 -12.17 -14.94 8.81
C LEU A 211 -12.69 -16.30 9.27
N ALA A 212 -11.99 -16.97 10.19
CA ALA A 212 -12.40 -18.28 10.69
C ALA A 212 -13.81 -18.24 11.32
N ASN A 213 -14.18 -17.12 11.94
CA ASN A 213 -15.53 -16.88 12.43
C ASN A 213 -16.56 -16.76 11.30
N ILE A 214 -16.25 -16.03 10.22
CA ILE A 214 -17.12 -15.92 9.03
C ILE A 214 -17.39 -17.30 8.42
N CYS A 215 -16.34 -18.12 8.29
CA CYS A 215 -16.46 -19.48 7.75
C CYS A 215 -17.14 -20.48 8.72
N GLY A 216 -17.40 -20.08 9.97
CA GLY A 216 -18.12 -20.87 10.97
C GLY A 216 -17.54 -22.27 11.18
N GLN A 217 -18.41 -23.29 11.15
CA GLN A 217 -18.02 -24.68 11.47
C GLN A 217 -16.95 -25.26 10.55
N ALA A 218 -16.87 -24.80 9.30
CA ALA A 218 -15.86 -25.28 8.37
C ALA A 218 -14.43 -24.96 8.86
N CYS A 219 -14.26 -23.84 9.56
CA CYS A 219 -12.98 -23.37 10.05
C CYS A 219 -12.79 -23.53 11.57
N LYS A 220 -13.61 -24.32 12.26
CA LYS A 220 -13.60 -24.44 13.74
C LYS A 220 -12.21 -24.71 14.33
N LYS A 221 -11.44 -25.66 13.78
CA LYS A 221 -10.08 -25.96 14.28
C LYS A 221 -9.13 -24.77 14.21
N LEU A 222 -9.25 -23.97 13.14
CA LEU A 222 -8.45 -22.77 12.95
C LEU A 222 -8.91 -21.66 13.90
N PHE A 223 -10.21 -21.50 14.07
CA PHE A 223 -10.81 -20.59 15.04
C PHE A 223 -10.31 -20.87 16.47
N ASP A 224 -10.40 -22.13 16.92
CA ASP A 224 -10.00 -22.54 18.27
C ASP A 224 -8.51 -22.26 18.51
N LYS A 225 -7.65 -22.60 17.55
CA LYS A 225 -6.20 -22.37 17.62
C LYS A 225 -5.85 -20.87 17.62
N CYS A 226 -6.48 -20.07 16.77
CA CYS A 226 -6.27 -18.61 16.77
C CYS A 226 -6.72 -17.99 18.09
N THR A 227 -7.86 -18.43 18.62
CA THR A 227 -8.38 -17.98 19.91
C THR A 227 -7.40 -18.29 21.03
N GLU A 228 -6.81 -19.49 21.05
CA GLU A 228 -5.79 -19.86 22.03
C GLU A 228 -4.56 -18.93 21.99
N ILE A 229 -4.05 -18.65 20.79
CA ILE A 229 -2.89 -17.76 20.59
C ILE A 229 -3.23 -16.34 21.07
N ILE A 230 -4.41 -15.82 20.68
CA ILE A 230 -4.82 -14.46 21.01
C ILE A 230 -5.08 -14.32 22.52
N VAL A 231 -5.72 -15.30 23.16
CA VAL A 231 -5.95 -15.31 24.61
C VAL A 231 -4.62 -15.18 25.37
N LYS A 232 -3.58 -15.90 24.95
CA LYS A 232 -2.24 -15.88 25.57
C LYS A 232 -1.40 -14.65 25.20
N SER A 233 -1.84 -13.86 24.23
CA SER A 233 -1.10 -12.68 23.75
C SER A 233 -1.31 -11.45 24.63
N ASN A 234 -0.45 -10.44 24.47
CA ASN A 234 -0.51 -9.15 25.18
C ASN A 234 -1.32 -8.07 24.43
N VAL A 235 -2.21 -8.45 23.50
CA VAL A 235 -3.06 -7.49 22.79
C VAL A 235 -4.01 -6.82 23.77
N ASP A 236 -4.08 -5.49 23.72
CA ASP A 236 -4.96 -4.71 24.58
C ASP A 236 -6.44 -4.82 24.18
N ILE A 237 -7.30 -4.49 25.13
CA ILE A 237 -8.76 -4.61 24.99
C ILE A 237 -9.31 -3.69 23.90
N VAL A 238 -8.67 -2.53 23.69
CA VAL A 238 -9.09 -1.57 22.65
C VAL A 238 -8.85 -2.17 21.26
N THR A 239 -7.64 -2.69 21.02
CA THR A 239 -7.28 -3.38 19.78
C THR A 239 -8.18 -4.59 19.51
N LEU A 240 -8.50 -5.40 20.53
CA LEU A 240 -9.42 -6.54 20.38
C LEU A 240 -10.82 -6.09 19.93
N ASN A 241 -11.39 -5.09 20.61
CA ASN A 241 -12.73 -4.59 20.29
C ASN A 241 -12.80 -3.90 18.91
N LYS A 242 -11.69 -3.33 18.41
CA LYS A 242 -11.63 -2.72 17.08
C LYS A 242 -11.41 -3.74 15.96
N SER A 243 -10.63 -4.78 16.21
CA SER A 243 -10.26 -5.77 15.18
C SER A 243 -11.26 -6.91 15.02
N LEU A 244 -11.99 -7.26 16.09
CA LEU A 244 -12.87 -8.43 16.12
C LEU A 244 -14.34 -8.04 16.35
N PRO A 245 -15.30 -8.86 15.84
CA PRO A 245 -16.69 -8.77 16.23
C PRO A 245 -16.88 -8.80 17.76
N GLN A 246 -17.81 -7.98 18.27
CA GLN A 246 -18.04 -7.77 19.70
C GLN A 246 -18.21 -9.08 20.50
N GLN A 247 -18.88 -10.08 19.92
CA GLN A 247 -19.09 -11.37 20.57
C GLN A 247 -17.78 -12.13 20.80
N ILE A 248 -16.87 -12.11 19.82
CA ILE A 248 -15.59 -12.82 19.87
C ILE A 248 -14.62 -12.08 20.79
N ALA A 249 -14.55 -10.76 20.68
CA ALA A 249 -13.72 -9.94 21.56
C ALA A 249 -14.11 -10.18 23.03
N LYS A 250 -15.41 -10.20 23.33
CA LYS A 250 -15.92 -10.53 24.67
C LYS A 250 -15.52 -11.94 25.11
N GLN A 251 -15.68 -12.95 24.25
CA GLN A 251 -15.25 -14.33 24.57
C GLN A 251 -13.77 -14.40 24.94
N VAL A 252 -12.89 -13.75 24.15
CA VAL A 252 -11.45 -13.70 24.44
C VAL A 252 -11.18 -13.02 25.79
N ILE A 253 -11.86 -11.91 26.08
CA ILE A 253 -11.71 -11.18 27.35
C ILE A 253 -12.17 -12.04 28.53
N ASP A 254 -13.32 -12.70 28.42
CA ASP A 254 -13.86 -13.55 29.49
C ASP A 254 -12.92 -14.73 29.77
N ILE A 255 -12.38 -15.39 28.74
CA ILE A 255 -11.39 -16.46 28.91
C ILE A 255 -10.10 -15.95 29.58
N ARG A 256 -9.63 -14.75 29.22
CA ARG A 256 -8.46 -14.14 29.88
C ARG A 256 -8.71 -13.89 31.37
N LYS A 257 -9.91 -13.45 31.75
CA LYS A 257 -10.33 -13.26 33.15
C LYS A 257 -10.31 -14.58 33.90
N GLU A 258 -10.87 -15.65 33.31
CA GLU A 258 -10.86 -16.99 33.91
C GLU A 258 -9.45 -17.56 34.13
N LEU A 259 -8.51 -17.26 33.22
CA LEU A 259 -7.12 -17.70 33.31
C LEU A 259 -6.22 -16.79 34.17
N GLY A 260 -6.74 -15.68 34.70
CA GLY A 260 -5.95 -14.68 35.42
C GLY A 260 -4.93 -13.95 34.55
N LEU A 261 -5.14 -13.90 33.23
CA LEU A 261 -4.31 -13.21 32.24
C LEU A 261 -4.86 -11.81 31.93
N GLU A 262 -5.34 -11.10 32.96
CA GLU A 262 -6.00 -9.81 32.78
C GLU A 262 -5.05 -8.76 32.20
N VAL A 263 -5.48 -8.13 31.12
CA VAL A 263 -4.85 -6.93 30.58
C VAL A 263 -5.59 -5.73 31.19
N PRO A 264 -4.89 -4.68 31.66
CA PRO A 264 -5.54 -3.52 32.24
C PRO A 264 -6.61 -2.93 31.32
N GLU A 265 -7.82 -2.73 31.83
CA GLU A 265 -8.84 -1.95 31.12
C GLU A 265 -8.40 -0.49 31.09
N PRO A 266 -8.55 0.22 29.95
CA PRO A 266 -8.23 1.63 29.89
C PRO A 266 -9.12 2.41 30.85
N ASP A 267 -8.53 3.35 31.59
CA ASP A 267 -9.28 4.22 32.48
C ASP A 267 -10.45 4.89 31.75
N LYS A 268 -11.54 5.17 32.47
CA LYS A 268 -12.74 5.79 31.88
C LYS A 268 -12.40 7.10 31.15
N HIS A 269 -11.44 7.86 31.68
CA HIS A 269 -11.00 9.11 31.07
C HIS A 269 -10.23 8.86 29.75
N VAL A 270 -9.30 7.89 29.72
CA VAL A 270 -8.61 7.47 28.48
C VAL A 270 -9.60 6.97 27.42
N SER A 271 -10.57 6.16 27.84
CA SER A 271 -11.64 5.67 26.97
C SER A 271 -12.48 6.81 26.38
N ASN A 272 -12.71 7.89 27.13
CA ASN A 272 -13.41 9.07 26.62
C ASN A 272 -12.56 9.83 25.60
N ILE A 273 -11.25 9.96 25.81
CA ILE A 273 -10.33 10.56 24.84
C ILE A 273 -10.33 9.76 23.53
N HIS A 274 -10.21 8.43 23.60
CA HIS A 274 -10.26 7.57 22.42
C HIS A 274 -11.57 7.70 21.64
N LYS A 275 -12.72 7.77 22.35
CA LYS A 275 -14.02 8.00 21.72
C LYS A 275 -14.12 9.38 21.07
N ALA A 276 -13.58 10.42 21.70
CA ALA A 276 -13.58 11.76 21.12
C ALA A 276 -12.74 11.81 19.83
N LEU A 277 -11.59 11.12 19.80
CA LEU A 277 -10.77 10.97 18.60
C LEU A 277 -11.48 10.17 17.48
N GLU A 278 -12.21 9.13 17.84
CA GLU A 278 -13.01 8.36 16.89
C GLU A 278 -14.16 9.18 16.28
N CYS A 279 -14.76 10.09 17.06
CA CYS A 279 -15.77 11.01 16.59
C CYS A 279 -15.21 12.27 15.91
N GLU A 280 -13.90 12.38 15.73
CA GLU A 280 -13.21 13.54 15.15
C GLU A 280 -13.45 14.86 15.92
N ASP A 281 -13.85 14.78 17.19
CA ASP A 281 -14.15 15.93 18.04
C ASP A 281 -12.89 16.38 18.81
N LEU A 282 -12.03 17.11 18.09
CA LEU A 282 -10.79 17.64 18.66
C LEU A 282 -11.02 18.70 19.77
N ALA A 283 -12.19 19.35 19.78
CA ALA A 283 -12.54 20.31 20.82
C ALA A 283 -12.88 19.60 22.14
N LEU A 284 -13.57 18.47 22.06
CA LEU A 284 -13.78 17.59 23.22
C LEU A 284 -12.46 16.99 23.71
N VAL A 285 -11.55 16.61 22.81
CA VAL A 285 -10.18 16.20 23.22
C VAL A 285 -9.49 17.32 24.00
N ASP A 286 -9.53 18.57 23.52
CA ASP A 286 -8.96 19.72 24.24
C ASP A 286 -9.59 19.94 25.62
N LEU A 287 -10.91 19.77 25.71
CA LEU A 287 -11.63 19.90 26.98
C LEU A 287 -11.17 18.83 27.97
N LEU A 288 -11.11 17.57 27.53
CA LEU A 288 -10.68 16.44 28.36
C LEU A 288 -9.22 16.61 28.84
N LEU A 289 -8.33 17.09 27.96
CA LEU A 289 -6.95 17.38 28.33
C LEU A 289 -6.82 18.53 29.33
N LYS A 290 -7.68 19.56 29.24
CA LYS A 290 -7.71 20.68 30.21
C LYS A 290 -8.18 20.27 31.59
N GLU A 291 -9.00 19.24 31.71
CA GLU A 291 -9.40 18.68 33.01
C GLU A 291 -8.20 18.07 33.77
N GLY A 292 -7.10 17.76 33.07
CA GLY A 292 -5.79 17.47 33.66
C GLY A 292 -5.63 16.07 34.25
N TYR A 293 -6.56 15.14 33.98
CA TYR A 293 -6.53 13.79 34.55
C TYR A 293 -5.56 12.84 33.87
N THR A 294 -5.37 12.95 32.54
CA THR A 294 -4.36 12.19 31.79
C THR A 294 -3.84 13.01 30.61
N ASN A 295 -2.55 12.93 30.31
CA ASN A 295 -1.99 13.52 29.08
C ASN A 295 -2.17 12.58 27.86
N LEU A 296 -1.94 13.11 26.65
CA LEU A 296 -2.06 12.34 25.40
C LEU A 296 -1.17 11.10 25.36
N ASP A 297 0.02 11.21 25.96
CA ASP A 297 1.00 10.13 25.96
C ASP A 297 0.54 8.97 26.88
N GLU A 298 0.06 9.27 28.08
CA GLU A 298 -0.50 8.31 29.04
C GLU A 298 -1.71 7.57 28.46
N ALA A 299 -2.54 8.29 27.70
CA ALA A 299 -3.65 7.72 26.97
C ALA A 299 -3.22 6.93 25.71
N TYR A 300 -1.93 6.95 25.33
CA TYR A 300 -1.45 6.46 24.02
C TYR A 300 -2.32 6.96 22.86
N ALA A 301 -2.83 8.18 22.99
CA ALA A 301 -3.84 8.76 22.11
C ALA A 301 -3.33 8.85 20.67
N LEU A 302 -2.03 9.10 20.49
CA LEU A 302 -1.41 9.18 19.18
C LEU A 302 -1.30 7.81 18.49
N HIS A 303 -0.94 6.74 19.22
CA HIS A 303 -0.99 5.37 18.69
C HIS A 303 -2.42 4.99 18.29
N PHE A 304 -3.41 5.34 19.11
CA PHE A 304 -4.82 5.08 18.81
C PHE A 304 -5.29 5.84 17.56
N ALA A 305 -5.00 7.13 17.46
CA ALA A 305 -5.39 7.96 16.32
C ALA A 305 -4.77 7.44 15.01
N VAL A 306 -3.47 7.11 15.04
CA VAL A 306 -2.77 6.56 13.87
C VAL A 306 -3.28 5.16 13.51
N ALA A 307 -3.70 4.33 14.48
CA ALA A 307 -4.22 3.00 14.20
C ALA A 307 -5.65 3.01 13.64
N TYR A 308 -6.55 3.85 14.17
CA TYR A 308 -8.00 3.68 13.98
C TYR A 308 -8.76 4.90 13.49
N CYS A 309 -8.21 6.11 13.58
CA CYS A 309 -8.92 7.34 13.20
C CYS A 309 -8.60 7.75 11.75
N ALA A 310 -9.32 8.75 11.23
CA ALA A 310 -9.00 9.41 9.98
C ALA A 310 -7.57 9.99 9.98
N VAL A 311 -6.94 10.06 8.80
CA VAL A 311 -5.57 10.57 8.64
C VAL A 311 -5.51 12.03 9.10
N GLU A 312 -6.54 12.80 8.77
CA GLU A 312 -6.74 14.19 9.12
C GLU A 312 -6.71 14.38 10.65
N THR A 313 -7.50 13.61 11.39
CA THR A 313 -7.55 13.66 12.86
C THR A 313 -6.19 13.35 13.49
N ALA A 314 -5.48 12.34 12.97
CA ALA A 314 -4.14 12.00 13.45
C ALA A 314 -3.11 13.11 13.14
N THR A 315 -3.17 13.71 11.95
CA THR A 315 -2.28 14.83 11.57
C THR A 315 -2.56 16.09 12.39
N GLU A 316 -3.82 16.44 12.65
CA GLU A 316 -4.18 17.57 13.52
C GLU A 316 -3.73 17.35 14.96
N LEU A 317 -3.81 16.13 15.47
CA LEU A 317 -3.28 15.79 16.80
C LEU A 317 -1.75 15.97 16.84
N LEU A 318 -1.03 15.56 15.80
CA LEU A 318 0.42 15.74 15.67
C LEU A 318 0.84 17.21 15.54
N LYS A 319 0.02 18.06 14.92
CA LYS A 319 0.28 19.51 14.80
C LYS A 319 0.26 20.22 16.15
N ARG A 320 -0.42 19.68 17.16
CA ARG A 320 -0.51 20.27 18.50
C ARG A 320 0.78 20.14 19.30
N GLU A 321 1.69 19.24 18.90
CA GLU A 321 3.00 19.02 19.55
C GLU A 321 2.91 18.75 21.06
N LEU A 322 1.79 18.15 21.49
CA LEU A 322 1.50 17.83 22.89
C LEU A 322 1.85 16.38 23.27
N ALA A 323 2.35 15.59 22.32
CA ALA A 323 2.61 14.16 22.48
C ALA A 323 4.01 13.79 21.98
N ASP A 324 4.69 12.88 22.68
CA ASP A 324 5.98 12.33 22.28
C ASP A 324 5.80 11.31 21.14
N VAL A 325 6.28 11.67 19.95
CA VAL A 325 6.21 10.84 18.73
C VAL A 325 7.01 9.54 18.83
N ASN A 326 8.03 9.50 19.70
CA ASN A 326 8.90 8.34 19.90
C ASN A 326 8.45 7.46 21.07
N ARG A 327 7.36 7.82 21.77
CA ARG A 327 6.84 7.01 22.86
C ARG A 327 6.43 5.63 22.35
N ARG A 328 6.82 4.61 23.12
CA ARG A 328 6.50 3.22 22.85
C ARG A 328 5.23 2.81 23.60
N ASN A 329 4.32 2.11 22.91
CA ASN A 329 3.13 1.52 23.55
C ASN A 329 3.51 0.27 24.39
N PRO A 330 2.56 -0.35 25.12
CA PRO A 330 2.85 -1.54 25.94
C PRO A 330 3.40 -2.76 25.18
N ARG A 331 3.24 -2.80 23.85
CA ARG A 331 3.82 -3.82 22.96
C ARG A 331 5.18 -3.40 22.39
N GLY A 332 5.65 -2.22 22.80
CA GLY A 332 6.90 -1.56 22.40
C GLY A 332 6.93 -0.98 20.99
N TYR A 333 5.78 -0.80 20.34
CA TYR A 333 5.71 -0.09 19.07
C TYR A 333 5.70 1.42 19.30
N THR A 334 6.54 2.14 18.56
CA THR A 334 6.41 3.59 18.36
C THR A 334 5.24 3.88 17.41
N VAL A 335 4.81 5.14 17.34
CA VAL A 335 3.74 5.55 16.42
C VAL A 335 4.13 5.32 14.96
N LEU A 336 5.43 5.48 14.63
CA LEU A 336 5.95 5.22 13.29
C LEU A 336 5.80 3.75 12.87
N HIS A 337 5.98 2.80 13.80
CA HIS A 337 5.72 1.38 13.53
C HIS A 337 4.24 1.13 13.21
N VAL A 338 3.32 1.77 13.94
CA VAL A 338 1.87 1.64 13.71
C VAL A 338 1.48 2.25 12.35
N ALA A 339 2.05 3.40 11.99
CA ALA A 339 1.85 4.02 10.67
C ALA A 339 2.35 3.11 9.52
N ALA A 340 3.51 2.46 9.71
CA ALA A 340 4.04 1.49 8.77
C ALA A 340 3.13 0.27 8.60
N MET A 341 2.53 -0.25 9.68
CA MET A 341 1.54 -1.34 9.61
C MET A 341 0.29 -0.93 8.84
N ARG A 342 -0.17 0.32 9.00
CA ARG A 342 -1.35 0.88 8.32
C ARG A 342 -1.11 1.16 6.83
N LYS A 343 0.14 1.18 6.37
CA LYS A 343 0.55 1.55 5.00
C LYS A 343 0.07 2.95 4.59
N GLU A 344 0.17 3.93 5.49
CA GLU A 344 -0.22 5.32 5.21
C GLU A 344 0.99 6.24 5.07
N PRO A 345 1.42 6.59 3.84
CA PRO A 345 2.66 7.32 3.61
C PRO A 345 2.61 8.76 4.13
N SER A 346 1.45 9.42 4.09
CA SER A 346 1.27 10.78 4.65
C SER A 346 1.55 10.82 6.15
N LEU A 347 1.07 9.82 6.92
CA LEU A 347 1.34 9.72 8.36
C LEU A 347 2.80 9.43 8.65
N ILE A 348 3.42 8.52 7.89
CA ILE A 348 4.85 8.20 8.04
C ILE A 348 5.69 9.45 7.81
N ALA A 349 5.45 10.16 6.71
CA ALA A 349 6.22 11.36 6.39
C ALA A 349 5.99 12.47 7.44
N PHE A 350 4.76 12.67 7.92
CA PHE A 350 4.46 13.68 8.94
C PHE A 350 5.11 13.33 10.30
N LEU A 351 5.14 12.06 10.68
CA LEU A 351 5.83 11.61 11.90
C LEU A 351 7.34 11.86 11.79
N LEU A 352 7.94 11.58 10.64
CA LEU A 352 9.34 11.84 10.38
C LEU A 352 9.68 13.34 10.42
N THR A 353 8.83 14.22 9.89
CA THR A 353 9.03 15.67 10.01
C THR A 353 8.89 16.18 11.45
N LYS A 354 8.15 15.48 12.30
CA LYS A 354 8.05 15.74 13.74
C LYS A 354 9.15 15.09 14.58
N GLY A 355 10.17 14.49 13.95
CA GLY A 355 11.34 13.93 14.64
C GLY A 355 11.15 12.49 15.13
N ALA A 356 10.29 11.70 14.48
CA ALA A 356 10.22 10.26 14.75
C ALA A 356 11.49 9.55 14.29
N ASN A 357 12.05 8.68 15.14
CA ASN A 357 13.25 7.91 14.83
C ASN A 357 12.90 6.68 13.99
N ALA A 358 13.37 6.64 12.74
CA ALA A 358 13.17 5.49 11.85
C ALA A 358 13.99 4.24 12.25
N SER A 359 15.06 4.45 13.01
CA SER A 359 15.98 3.42 13.49
C SER A 359 15.52 2.72 14.77
N ASP A 360 14.43 3.19 15.41
CA ASP A 360 13.88 2.55 16.59
C ASP A 360 13.37 1.13 16.26
N MET A 361 13.71 0.18 17.14
CA MET A 361 13.24 -1.21 17.04
C MET A 361 12.10 -1.48 18.01
N ALA A 362 11.06 -2.15 17.52
CA ALA A 362 10.01 -2.73 18.34
C ALA A 362 10.51 -3.93 19.17
N LEU A 363 9.70 -4.45 20.11
CA LEU A 363 10.10 -5.58 20.97
C LEU A 363 10.40 -6.87 20.21
N ASP A 364 9.82 -7.02 19.03
CA ASP A 364 10.07 -8.14 18.11
C ASP A 364 11.35 -7.94 17.27
N GLY A 365 12.09 -6.85 17.49
CA GLY A 365 13.34 -6.53 16.81
C GLY A 365 13.16 -5.91 15.43
N ARG A 366 11.94 -5.59 15.00
CA ARG A 366 11.68 -4.98 13.69
C ARG A 366 11.70 -3.45 13.77
N THR A 367 12.29 -2.82 12.77
CA THR A 367 12.16 -1.37 12.54
C THR A 367 10.88 -1.05 11.76
N ALA A 368 10.49 0.22 11.73
CA ALA A 368 9.36 0.67 10.91
C ALA A 368 9.56 0.32 9.42
N LEU A 369 10.79 0.44 8.92
CA LEU A 369 11.15 0.07 7.54
C LEU A 369 10.92 -1.43 7.27
N LEU A 370 11.39 -2.30 8.16
CA LEU A 370 11.22 -3.74 7.98
C LEU A 370 9.74 -4.13 8.02
N ILE A 371 8.94 -3.52 8.90
CA ILE A 371 7.49 -3.70 8.92
C ILE A 371 6.87 -3.26 7.60
N ALA A 372 7.20 -2.06 7.09
CA ALA A 372 6.68 -1.54 5.82
C ALA A 372 6.97 -2.49 4.64
N LYS A 373 8.19 -3.04 4.57
CA LYS A 373 8.57 -4.04 3.55
C LYS A 373 7.78 -5.34 3.69
N GLN A 374 7.60 -5.83 4.92
CA GLN A 374 6.89 -7.09 5.19
C GLN A 374 5.39 -7.01 4.98
N VAL A 375 4.79 -5.82 5.09
CA VAL A 375 3.37 -5.61 4.77
C VAL A 375 3.12 -5.36 3.29
N THR A 376 4.08 -4.77 2.57
CA THR A 376 3.93 -4.40 1.15
C THR A 376 4.16 -5.59 0.23
N LYS A 377 3.27 -5.78 -0.76
CA LYS A 377 3.43 -6.87 -1.75
C LYS A 377 4.61 -6.56 -2.67
N ALA A 378 5.42 -7.55 -3.03
CA ALA A 378 6.57 -7.33 -3.91
C ALA A 378 6.14 -6.88 -5.31
N GLY A 379 4.95 -7.29 -5.79
CA GLY A 379 4.37 -6.78 -7.03
C GLY A 379 4.03 -5.29 -6.96
N GLU A 380 3.49 -4.82 -5.83
CA GLU A 380 3.22 -3.39 -5.57
C GLU A 380 4.52 -2.58 -5.45
N TYR A 381 5.54 -3.14 -4.83
CA TYR A 381 6.83 -2.46 -4.68
C TYR A 381 7.59 -2.33 -6.00
N ASN A 382 7.55 -3.38 -6.83
CA ASN A 382 8.30 -3.43 -8.10
C ASN A 382 7.55 -2.84 -9.30
N CYS A 383 6.27 -2.44 -9.15
CA CYS A 383 5.53 -1.88 -10.28
C CYS A 383 6.04 -0.48 -10.62
N ILE A 384 6.30 -0.25 -11.91
CA ILE A 384 6.61 1.07 -12.45
C ILE A 384 5.30 1.82 -12.56
N THR A 385 5.19 2.96 -11.88
CA THR A 385 4.03 3.85 -12.01
C THR A 385 4.07 4.44 -13.43
N GLU A 386 3.08 4.10 -14.24
CA GLU A 386 2.86 4.74 -15.55
C GLU A 386 2.53 6.23 -15.34
N GLU A 387 2.98 7.11 -16.24
CA GLU A 387 2.79 8.56 -16.12
C GLU A 387 1.32 8.92 -15.81
N GLY A 388 1.11 9.69 -14.72
CA GLY A 388 -0.20 10.18 -14.32
C GLY A 388 -1.08 9.18 -13.56
N LYS A 389 -0.58 7.99 -13.19
CA LYS A 389 -1.28 7.07 -12.27
C LYS A 389 -0.81 7.26 -10.82
N ASP A 390 -1.69 6.95 -9.88
CA ASP A 390 -1.38 6.94 -8.45
C ASP A 390 -0.35 5.84 -8.13
N SER A 391 0.73 6.20 -7.46
CA SER A 391 1.70 5.23 -6.95
C SER A 391 1.09 4.44 -5.80
N PRO A 392 1.36 3.11 -5.70
CA PRO A 392 0.83 2.31 -4.61
C PRO A 392 1.41 2.79 -3.27
N LYS A 393 0.51 3.02 -2.30
CA LYS A 393 0.86 3.53 -0.97
C LYS A 393 1.98 2.75 -0.29
N GLY A 394 1.99 1.42 -0.41
CA GLY A 394 3.01 0.56 0.20
C GLY A 394 4.42 0.83 -0.32
N ARG A 395 4.57 1.09 -1.63
CA ARG A 395 5.84 1.47 -2.25
C ARG A 395 6.35 2.80 -1.68
N LEU A 396 5.49 3.80 -1.63
CA LEU A 396 5.81 5.11 -1.05
C LEU A 396 6.22 5.01 0.42
N CYS A 397 5.54 4.18 1.21
CA CYS A 397 5.89 3.95 2.62
C CYS A 397 7.32 3.41 2.77
N VAL A 398 7.69 2.41 1.95
CA VAL A 398 9.04 1.84 1.95
C VAL A 398 10.05 2.89 1.50
N GLU A 399 9.80 3.58 0.38
CA GLU A 399 10.70 4.61 -0.15
C GLU A 399 10.94 5.76 0.83
N ILE A 400 9.91 6.23 1.54
CA ILE A 400 10.02 7.30 2.55
C ILE A 400 10.88 6.84 3.74
N LEU A 401 10.75 5.58 4.17
CA LEU A 401 11.49 5.01 5.30
C LEU A 401 12.91 4.55 4.92
N GLU A 402 13.18 4.27 3.64
CA GLU A 402 14.51 3.92 3.13
C GLU A 402 15.42 5.14 2.97
N GLN A 403 14.86 6.35 2.91
CA GLN A 403 15.68 7.56 2.86
C GLN A 403 16.56 7.63 4.12
N PRO A 404 17.89 7.82 3.97
CA PRO A 404 18.77 7.96 5.12
C PRO A 404 18.33 9.17 5.96
N GLU A 405 18.57 9.12 7.27
CA GLU A 405 18.26 10.13 8.31
C GLU A 405 18.84 11.53 8.01
N ASN A 406 18.45 12.15 6.89
CA ASN A 406 18.80 13.50 6.49
C ASN A 406 17.54 14.37 6.45
N LEU A 407 16.68 14.18 7.45
CA LEU A 407 15.78 15.20 7.98
C LEU A 407 16.57 16.16 8.90
N GLY A 408 17.78 16.53 8.49
CA GLY A 408 18.53 17.58 9.16
C GLY A 408 17.78 18.92 9.06
N PRO A 409 18.03 19.86 9.98
CA PRO A 409 17.53 21.21 9.85
C PRO A 409 18.02 21.80 8.53
N PHE A 410 17.11 22.46 7.83
CA PHE A 410 17.36 23.18 6.60
C PHE A 410 18.64 24.03 6.72
N PRO A 411 19.52 24.05 5.70
CA PRO A 411 20.44 25.16 5.55
C PRO A 411 19.59 26.40 5.31
N GLU A 412 19.36 27.20 6.34
CA GLU A 412 19.22 28.64 6.13
C GLU A 412 20.44 29.09 5.32
N ASP A 413 20.16 29.87 4.28
CA ASP A 413 21.13 30.62 3.47
C ASP A 413 21.98 29.85 2.45
N ALA A 414 21.41 29.64 1.26
CA ALA A 414 22.19 29.66 0.01
C ALA A 414 21.33 30.03 -1.21
N SER A 415 20.78 31.25 -1.25
CA SER A 415 20.55 31.93 -2.53
C SER A 415 20.33 33.43 -2.35
N SER A 416 21.41 34.12 -1.98
CA SER A 416 21.53 35.58 -2.11
C SER A 416 22.59 35.87 -3.18
N ALA A 417 22.15 35.98 -4.43
CA ALA A 417 22.84 36.72 -5.46
C ALA A 417 21.90 36.97 -6.65
N CYS A 418 21.11 38.06 -6.60
CA CYS A 418 20.62 38.69 -7.83
C CYS A 418 20.52 40.22 -7.61
N LEU A 419 21.08 40.97 -8.54
CA LEU A 419 21.18 42.42 -8.52
C LEU A 419 19.86 43.10 -8.94
N ALA A 420 19.49 44.16 -8.22
CA ALA A 420 18.65 45.30 -8.61
C ALA A 420 17.32 45.01 -9.38
N LEU A 421 16.41 44.27 -8.77
CA LEU A 421 14.95 44.35 -9.00
C LEU A 421 14.26 44.84 -7.73
N SER A 422 13.03 45.37 -7.83
CA SER A 422 12.27 45.65 -6.60
C SER A 422 12.00 44.34 -5.86
N PRO A 423 12.03 44.31 -4.51
CA PRO A 423 11.85 43.09 -3.72
C PRO A 423 10.61 42.28 -4.11
N ASP A 424 9.54 42.98 -4.48
CA ASP A 424 8.24 42.40 -4.80
C ASP A 424 8.20 41.72 -6.19
N ALA A 425 9.04 42.14 -7.14
CA ALA A 425 9.12 41.51 -8.46
C ALA A 425 9.86 40.17 -8.43
N GLU A 426 10.94 40.07 -7.66
CA GLU A 426 11.70 38.83 -7.44
C GLU A 426 10.83 37.77 -6.75
N LEU A 427 10.08 38.16 -5.72
CA LEU A 427 9.22 37.24 -4.98
C LEU A 427 8.06 36.69 -5.82
N LYS A 428 7.52 37.48 -6.75
CA LYS A 428 6.51 37.01 -7.73
C LYS A 428 7.05 35.96 -8.68
N ILE A 429 8.26 36.17 -9.20
CA ILE A 429 8.88 35.24 -10.17
C ILE A 429 9.09 33.89 -9.49
N ARG A 430 9.59 33.88 -8.26
CA ARG A 430 9.73 32.65 -7.46
C ARG A 430 8.40 32.00 -7.15
N LEU A 431 7.35 32.77 -6.87
CA LEU A 431 6.01 32.25 -6.62
C LEU A 431 5.49 31.47 -7.85
N ILE A 432 5.60 32.08 -9.04
CA ILE A 432 5.16 31.47 -10.31
C ILE A 432 6.00 30.22 -10.64
N ASP A 433 7.31 30.26 -10.43
CA ASP A 433 8.18 29.09 -10.64
C ASP A 433 7.73 27.91 -9.78
N PHE A 434 7.58 28.12 -8.47
CA PHE A 434 7.17 27.04 -7.59
C PHE A 434 5.74 26.55 -7.86
N GLU A 435 4.80 27.43 -8.27
CA GLU A 435 3.47 27.00 -8.69
C GLU A 435 3.51 26.09 -9.93
N ASN A 436 4.27 26.49 -10.95
CA ASN A 436 4.43 25.69 -12.17
C ASN A 436 5.08 24.33 -11.87
N ARG A 437 6.08 24.30 -10.97
CA ARG A 437 6.74 23.06 -10.53
C ARG A 437 5.78 22.13 -9.79
N VAL A 438 5.00 22.66 -8.86
CA VAL A 438 4.00 21.87 -8.13
C VAL A 438 2.89 21.39 -9.05
N GLN A 439 2.44 22.21 -10.01
CA GLN A 439 1.44 21.82 -11.00
C GLN A 439 1.95 20.69 -11.89
N MET A 440 3.20 20.77 -12.36
CA MET A 440 3.84 19.71 -13.14
C MET A 440 3.96 18.42 -12.31
N ALA A 441 4.36 18.52 -11.04
CA ALA A 441 4.42 17.37 -10.13
C ALA A 441 3.05 16.72 -9.93
N ARG A 442 1.97 17.49 -9.79
CA ARG A 442 0.59 16.97 -9.68
C ARG A 442 0.13 16.21 -10.93
N CYS A 443 0.58 16.62 -12.11
CA CYS A 443 0.25 15.94 -13.35
C CYS A 443 1.00 14.61 -13.51
N LEU A 444 2.26 14.56 -13.08
CA LEU A 444 3.14 13.42 -13.31
C LEU A 444 3.09 12.38 -12.18
N PHE A 445 3.05 12.86 -10.92
CA PHE A 445 3.04 12.06 -9.67
C PHE A 445 1.97 12.60 -8.73
N PRO A 446 0.70 12.30 -9.01
CA PRO A 446 -0.41 12.87 -8.25
C PRO A 446 -0.29 12.57 -6.75
N THR A 447 0.07 11.33 -6.40
CA THR A 447 0.20 10.87 -5.00
C THR A 447 1.36 11.50 -4.25
N GLU A 448 2.54 11.59 -4.87
CA GLU A 448 3.76 12.11 -4.27
C GLU A 448 3.67 13.64 -4.13
N ALA A 449 3.12 14.31 -5.15
CA ALA A 449 2.84 15.73 -5.08
C ALA A 449 1.78 16.04 -4.02
N GLN A 450 0.73 15.23 -3.92
CA GLN A 450 -0.27 15.37 -2.87
C GLN A 450 0.35 15.23 -1.48
N LEU A 451 1.16 14.20 -1.26
CA LEU A 451 1.87 13.99 -0.01
C LEU A 451 2.80 15.17 0.32
N ALA A 452 3.57 15.67 -0.67
CA ALA A 452 4.42 16.84 -0.50
C ALA A 452 3.64 18.09 -0.08
N MET A 453 2.46 18.29 -0.69
CA MET A 453 1.57 19.40 -0.37
C MET A 453 0.94 19.28 1.03
N GLU A 454 0.61 18.07 1.48
CA GLU A 454 0.07 17.81 2.82
C GLU A 454 1.10 18.10 3.93
N LEU A 455 2.39 17.86 3.64
CA LEU A 455 3.48 18.12 4.58
C LEU A 455 3.86 19.61 4.67
N ALA A 456 3.68 20.38 3.60
CA ALA A 456 3.90 21.82 3.60
C ALA A 456 2.70 22.53 4.26
N PRO A 457 2.82 23.05 5.50
CA PRO A 457 1.67 23.53 6.25
C PRO A 457 1.00 24.70 5.53
N MET A 458 -0.29 24.58 5.18
CA MET A 458 -1.05 25.67 4.57
C MET A 458 -2.50 25.75 5.04
N LYS A 459 -2.86 26.90 5.62
CA LYS A 459 -4.26 27.35 5.69
C LYS A 459 -4.60 28.15 4.42
N GLY A 460 -5.46 27.58 3.58
CA GLY A 460 -6.37 28.34 2.72
C GLY A 460 -5.75 29.32 1.72
N THR A 461 -4.81 28.89 0.89
CA THR A 461 -4.34 29.72 -0.24
C THR A 461 -4.91 29.24 -1.57
N SER A 462 -5.63 30.11 -2.26
CA SER A 462 -6.04 29.93 -3.64
C SER A 462 -4.84 30.00 -4.59
N GLU A 463 -4.94 29.34 -5.76
CA GLU A 463 -3.99 29.49 -6.87
C GLU A 463 -3.85 30.97 -7.25
N PHE A 464 -2.64 31.43 -7.57
CA PHE A 464 -2.44 32.76 -8.11
C PHE A 464 -2.94 32.80 -9.57
N THR A 465 -4.17 33.26 -9.77
CA THR A 465 -4.68 33.56 -11.10
C THR A 465 -4.23 34.94 -11.51
N VAL A 466 -3.50 35.04 -12.62
CA VAL A 466 -3.21 36.32 -13.28
C VAL A 466 -4.54 36.86 -13.82
N ASP A 467 -5.19 37.78 -13.10
CA ASP A 467 -6.34 38.51 -13.62
C ASP A 467 -5.91 39.30 -14.86
N SER A 468 -6.32 38.80 -16.02
CA SER A 468 -6.10 39.43 -17.33
C SER A 468 -7.15 40.52 -17.60
N GLN A 469 -7.60 41.24 -16.57
CA GLN A 469 -8.82 42.05 -16.64
C GLN A 469 -8.62 43.49 -16.13
N GLU A 470 -7.79 44.26 -16.82
CA GLU A 470 -7.93 45.73 -16.89
C GLU A 470 -7.66 46.25 -18.31
N LEU A 471 -8.42 45.76 -19.28
CA LEU A 471 -8.58 46.43 -20.58
C LEU A 471 -10.03 46.26 -21.06
N ASP A 472 -10.97 46.87 -20.34
CA ASP A 472 -12.25 47.25 -20.93
C ASP A 472 -12.45 48.76 -20.75
N GLY A 473 -11.83 49.50 -21.67
CA GLY A 473 -12.03 50.92 -21.84
C GLY A 473 -13.40 51.19 -22.47
N THR A 474 -14.30 51.74 -21.66
CA THR A 474 -15.53 52.37 -22.14
C THR A 474 -15.20 53.45 -23.18
N GLY A 475 -15.91 53.42 -24.31
CA GLY A 475 -15.78 54.45 -25.33
C GLY A 475 -16.23 55.81 -24.80
N ALA A 476 -15.29 56.75 -24.64
CA ALA A 476 -15.34 58.09 -25.23
C ALA A 476 -14.18 58.99 -24.77
N LYS A 477 -13.34 59.37 -25.76
CA LYS A 477 -12.64 60.66 -25.94
C LYS A 477 -11.48 61.04 -25.00
N ARG A 478 -10.28 61.00 -25.63
CA ARG A 478 -9.17 61.97 -25.63
C ARG A 478 -8.65 62.50 -24.28
N SER A 479 -7.44 62.08 -23.93
CA SER A 479 -6.20 62.87 -23.76
C SER A 479 -5.32 62.25 -22.66
N ALA A 480 -4.06 61.97 -22.98
CA ALA A 480 -3.04 61.52 -22.02
C ALA A 480 -2.40 62.74 -21.31
N PRO A 481 -1.56 62.59 -20.26
CA PRO A 481 -1.06 61.37 -19.63
C PRO A 481 -1.14 61.41 -18.09
N ASP A 482 -0.51 60.41 -17.44
CA ASP A 482 -0.24 60.27 -16.00
C ASP A 482 -1.30 59.52 -15.19
N GLN A 483 -1.37 58.22 -15.40
CA GLN A 483 -1.76 57.28 -14.34
C GLN A 483 -0.58 56.36 -14.06
N TYR A 484 0.04 56.61 -12.91
CA TYR A 484 1.00 55.71 -12.28
C TYR A 484 0.36 54.33 -12.16
N MET A 485 0.97 53.32 -12.81
CA MET A 485 0.74 51.92 -12.48
C MET A 485 0.98 51.74 -10.98
N VAL A 486 -0.06 51.38 -10.24
CA VAL A 486 0.08 51.08 -8.81
C VAL A 486 1.02 49.88 -8.70
N PRO A 487 2.19 50.00 -8.04
CA PRO A 487 3.10 48.88 -7.88
C PRO A 487 2.38 47.79 -7.10
N PHE A 488 2.42 46.57 -7.63
CA PHE A 488 1.95 45.42 -6.88
C PHE A 488 2.63 45.38 -5.51
N VAL A 489 1.82 45.26 -4.45
CA VAL A 489 2.28 45.15 -3.08
C VAL A 489 2.26 43.68 -2.70
N PHE A 490 3.42 43.13 -2.33
CA PHE A 490 3.53 41.72 -1.95
C PHE A 490 2.89 41.47 -0.55
N GLU A 491 1.63 41.04 -0.55
CA GLU A 491 0.85 40.77 0.68
C GLU A 491 1.32 39.54 1.47
N GLU A 492 0.97 39.50 2.76
CA GLU A 492 1.28 38.39 3.69
C GLU A 492 0.79 37.02 3.20
N LYS A 493 -0.36 36.98 2.50
CA LYS A 493 -0.90 35.76 1.88
C LYS A 493 0.04 35.17 0.83
N HIS A 494 0.67 36.01 0.01
CA HIS A 494 1.64 35.58 -1.01
C HIS A 494 2.93 35.07 -0.39
N ARG A 495 3.32 35.63 0.77
CA ARG A 495 4.52 35.22 1.53
C ARG A 495 4.34 33.82 2.13
N ASN A 496 3.18 33.56 2.75
CA ASN A 496 2.83 32.23 3.26
C ASN A 496 2.73 31.19 2.12
N ARG A 497 2.18 31.59 0.96
CA ARG A 497 2.13 30.73 -0.24
C ARG A 497 3.50 30.39 -0.79
N LEU A 498 4.38 31.38 -0.90
CA LEU A 498 5.75 31.19 -1.34
C LEU A 498 6.50 30.24 -0.39
N GLU A 499 6.36 30.42 0.92
CA GLU A 499 7.01 29.58 1.92
C GLU A 499 6.57 28.11 1.80
N ALA A 500 5.27 27.86 1.66
CA ALA A 500 4.78 26.49 1.53
C ALA A 500 5.13 25.86 0.18
N LEU A 501 5.01 26.59 -0.92
CA LEU A 501 5.42 26.07 -2.22
C LEU A 501 6.92 25.77 -2.24
N SER A 502 7.74 26.61 -1.59
CA SER A 502 9.17 26.34 -1.39
C SER A 502 9.39 25.04 -0.62
N LYS A 503 8.66 24.82 0.48
CA LYS A 503 8.72 23.57 1.27
C LYS A 503 8.26 22.34 0.46
N THR A 504 7.18 22.45 -0.31
CA THR A 504 6.68 21.39 -1.21
C THR A 504 7.71 21.03 -2.27
N VAL A 505 8.30 22.05 -2.90
CA VAL A 505 9.31 21.88 -3.95
C VAL A 505 10.59 21.28 -3.38
N GLU A 506 10.98 21.68 -2.18
CA GLU A 506 12.12 21.09 -1.49
C GLU A 506 11.88 19.62 -1.12
N PHE A 507 10.67 19.28 -0.68
CA PHE A 507 10.31 17.89 -0.48
C PHE A 507 10.36 17.10 -1.80
N GLY A 508 9.78 17.63 -2.89
CA GLY A 508 9.86 17.04 -4.22
C GLY A 508 11.30 16.89 -4.75
N ARG A 509 12.20 17.78 -4.33
CA ARG A 509 13.65 17.72 -4.62
C ARG A 509 14.30 16.42 -4.18
N ARG A 510 13.79 15.83 -3.10
CA ARG A 510 14.27 14.56 -2.55
C ARG A 510 13.90 13.37 -3.44
N PHE A 511 12.82 13.49 -4.21
CA PHE A 511 12.35 12.46 -5.16
C PHE A 511 12.90 12.68 -6.58
N PHE A 512 13.10 13.94 -7.00
CA PHE A 512 13.55 14.31 -8.36
C PHE A 512 14.76 15.26 -8.34
N PRO A 513 15.95 14.75 -8.01
CA PRO A 513 17.15 15.56 -7.84
C PRO A 513 17.64 16.18 -9.16
N ARG A 514 17.62 15.47 -10.31
CA ARG A 514 18.11 16.02 -11.59
C ARG A 514 17.17 17.08 -12.13
N CYS A 515 15.84 16.88 -12.07
CA CYS A 515 14.85 17.90 -12.39
C CYS A 515 15.06 19.17 -11.58
N SER A 516 15.26 18.99 -10.28
CA SER A 516 15.49 20.12 -9.37
C SER A 516 16.79 20.84 -9.67
N THR A 517 17.87 20.13 -9.97
CA THR A 517 19.15 20.75 -10.36
C THR A 517 19.07 21.46 -11.72
N LEU A 518 18.22 21.01 -12.65
CA LEU A 518 17.97 21.74 -13.89
C LEU A 518 17.19 23.02 -13.62
N LEU A 519 16.17 22.96 -12.76
CA LEU A 519 15.37 24.11 -12.37
C LEU A 519 16.22 25.15 -11.61
N ASP A 520 17.16 24.72 -10.78
CA ASP A 520 18.13 25.62 -10.14
C ASP A 520 19.05 26.30 -11.14
N LYS A 521 19.55 25.55 -12.13
CA LYS A 521 20.35 26.13 -13.22
C LYS A 521 19.58 27.13 -14.06
N ILE A 522 18.26 26.98 -14.15
CA ILE A 522 17.36 27.92 -14.84
C ILE A 522 17.09 29.14 -13.95
N ALA A 523 17.01 28.95 -12.62
CA ALA A 523 16.81 30.01 -11.64
C ALA A 523 18.07 30.86 -11.39
N ASP A 524 19.26 30.28 -11.47
CA ASP A 524 20.54 30.90 -11.06
C ASP A 524 21.16 31.87 -12.09
N CYS A 525 20.63 32.01 -13.30
CA CYS A 525 21.23 32.86 -14.32
C CYS A 525 20.19 33.40 -15.30
N GLU A 526 20.03 34.74 -15.37
CA GLU A 526 19.61 35.61 -16.51
C GLU A 526 18.42 35.18 -17.42
N THR A 527 17.82 34.02 -17.22
CA THR A 527 16.85 33.35 -18.09
C THR A 527 15.42 33.74 -17.71
N LEU A 528 15.20 34.08 -16.44
CA LEU A 528 13.93 34.61 -15.93
C LEU A 528 13.66 36.04 -16.40
N SER A 529 14.70 36.84 -16.64
CA SER A 529 14.58 38.15 -17.31
C SER A 529 14.17 38.02 -18.78
N ILE A 530 14.44 36.86 -19.41
CA ILE A 530 14.02 36.55 -20.78
C ILE A 530 12.56 36.08 -20.80
N LEU A 531 12.08 35.39 -19.76
CA LEU A 531 10.70 34.89 -19.68
C LEU A 531 9.69 35.91 -19.14
N ALA A 532 10.14 36.95 -18.44
CA ALA A 532 9.29 38.08 -18.07
C ALA A 532 8.81 38.80 -19.35
N PHE A 533 7.49 38.77 -19.60
CA PHE A 533 6.88 39.60 -20.63
C PHE A 533 6.96 41.05 -20.19
N VAL A 534 7.92 41.80 -20.77
CA VAL A 534 7.91 43.24 -20.72
C VAL A 534 7.04 43.71 -21.89
N GLU A 535 6.11 44.62 -21.65
CA GLU A 535 5.12 45.11 -22.65
C GLU A 535 5.74 45.73 -23.94
N LYS A 536 7.06 45.71 -24.11
CA LYS A 536 7.82 46.29 -25.23
C LYS A 536 8.75 45.30 -25.95
N ASP A 537 8.37 44.05 -26.14
CA ASP A 537 9.16 43.09 -26.94
C ASP A 537 8.85 43.12 -28.45
N THR A 538 9.89 43.12 -29.28
CA THR A 538 9.82 42.96 -30.74
C THR A 538 9.32 41.56 -31.16
N PRO A 539 8.72 41.40 -32.34
CA PRO A 539 8.20 40.12 -32.80
C PRO A 539 9.27 39.03 -32.93
N GLU A 540 10.53 39.37 -33.29
CA GLU A 540 11.63 38.38 -33.29
C GLU A 540 11.97 37.90 -31.87
N ASN A 541 12.03 38.80 -30.89
CA ASN A 541 12.28 38.43 -29.49
C ASN A 541 11.19 37.50 -28.93
N ARG A 542 9.93 37.65 -29.35
CA ARG A 542 8.84 36.75 -28.92
C ARG A 542 9.02 35.33 -29.44
N VAL A 543 9.54 35.17 -30.66
CA VAL A 543 9.81 33.85 -31.25
C VAL A 543 11.01 33.20 -30.58
N GLU A 544 12.08 33.94 -30.34
CA GLU A 544 13.26 33.43 -29.61
C GLU A 544 12.94 33.04 -28.17
N LYS A 545 12.12 33.85 -27.46
CA LYS A 545 11.62 33.52 -26.11
C LYS A 545 10.81 32.23 -26.12
N ARG A 546 9.92 32.06 -27.12
CA ARG A 546 9.12 30.84 -27.27
C ARG A 546 9.98 29.62 -27.58
N GLN A 547 11.03 29.78 -28.40
CA GLN A 547 11.95 28.69 -28.73
C GLN A 547 12.78 28.27 -27.52
N LYS A 548 13.36 29.23 -26.78
CA LYS A 548 14.09 28.95 -25.52
C LYS A 548 13.20 28.29 -24.47
N TYR A 549 11.93 28.70 -24.37
CA TYR A 549 10.95 28.04 -23.50
C TYR A 549 10.75 26.56 -23.89
N MET A 550 10.61 26.27 -25.19
CA MET A 550 10.45 24.88 -25.67
C MET A 550 11.71 24.04 -25.43
N GLU A 551 12.90 24.60 -25.59
CA GLU A 551 14.19 23.92 -25.32
C GLU A 551 14.37 23.62 -23.82
N ILE A 552 13.96 24.55 -22.95
CA ILE A 552 13.94 24.34 -21.49
C ILE A 552 12.93 23.25 -21.13
N GLN A 553 11.73 23.28 -21.73
CA GLN A 553 10.69 22.28 -21.53
C GLN A 553 11.16 20.88 -21.94
N GLU A 554 11.85 20.75 -23.09
CA GLU A 554 12.43 19.49 -23.57
C GLU A 554 13.57 18.99 -22.66
N SER A 555 14.43 19.90 -22.19
CA SER A 555 15.51 19.59 -21.27
C SER A 555 15.00 19.11 -19.91
N LEU A 556 13.93 19.71 -19.40
CA LEU A 556 13.24 19.28 -18.19
C LEU A 556 12.62 17.90 -18.35
N LEU A 557 11.90 17.66 -19.46
CA LEU A 557 11.37 16.34 -19.81
C LEU A 557 12.47 15.25 -19.90
N MET A 558 13.64 15.60 -20.42
CA MET A 558 14.78 14.67 -20.53
C MET A 558 15.47 14.38 -19.20
N ALA A 559 15.65 15.38 -18.33
CA ALA A 559 16.15 15.12 -16.97
C ALA A 559 15.13 14.35 -16.14
N PHE A 560 13.86 14.60 -16.38
CA PHE A 560 12.75 13.91 -15.76
C PHE A 560 12.71 12.44 -16.12
N SER A 561 12.76 12.10 -17.41
CA SER A 561 12.87 10.71 -17.87
C SER A 561 14.08 10.00 -17.24
N LYS A 562 15.20 10.70 -17.07
CA LYS A 562 16.40 10.14 -16.43
C LYS A 562 16.26 9.96 -14.92
N ASP A 563 15.66 10.90 -14.21
CA ASP A 563 15.34 10.74 -12.78
C ASP A 563 14.36 9.56 -12.58
N SER A 564 13.34 9.47 -13.43
CA SER A 564 12.36 8.37 -13.41
C SER A 564 13.00 7.01 -13.69
N GLU A 565 13.86 6.92 -14.71
CA GLU A 565 14.59 5.69 -15.02
C GLU A 565 15.62 5.33 -13.94
N GLU A 566 16.29 6.30 -13.33
CA GLU A 566 17.28 6.05 -12.28
C GLU A 566 16.62 5.68 -10.97
N PHE A 567 15.46 6.26 -10.63
CA PHE A 567 14.61 5.82 -9.52
C PHE A 567 14.09 4.39 -9.77
N GLY A 568 13.72 4.06 -11.01
CA GLY A 568 13.39 2.70 -11.44
C GLY A 568 14.58 1.75 -11.54
N LYS A 569 15.83 2.25 -11.56
CA LYS A 569 17.05 1.44 -11.61
C LYS A 569 17.70 1.32 -10.23
N SER A 570 17.67 2.32 -9.36
CA SER A 570 18.21 2.28 -7.99
C SER A 570 17.42 1.30 -7.11
N SER A 571 16.10 1.22 -7.34
CA SER A 571 15.22 0.14 -6.85
C SER A 571 15.60 -1.25 -7.40
N ARG A 572 16.31 -1.32 -8.53
CA ARG A 572 16.83 -2.57 -9.13
C ARG A 572 18.33 -2.81 -8.93
N SER A 573 19.08 -1.84 -8.38
CA SER A 573 20.56 -1.87 -8.36
C SER A 573 21.20 -1.51 -7.01
N GLY A 574 20.44 -1.58 -5.91
CA GLY A 574 21.02 -1.84 -4.58
C GLY A 574 21.83 -3.17 -4.52
N SER A 575 21.64 -4.05 -5.51
CA SER A 575 22.53 -5.18 -5.78
C SER A 575 23.57 -4.81 -6.83
N SER A 576 24.77 -4.42 -6.38
CA SER A 576 26.09 -4.79 -6.96
C SER A 576 27.12 -3.66 -6.83
N SER A 577 27.85 -3.60 -5.71
CA SER A 577 29.23 -3.11 -5.72
C SER A 577 30.06 -3.67 -4.56
N SER A 578 30.55 -4.91 -4.70
CA SER A 578 31.82 -5.29 -4.06
C SER A 578 32.85 -5.58 -5.16
N THR A 579 33.63 -4.54 -5.49
CA THR A 579 34.84 -4.68 -6.28
C THR A 579 35.90 -5.40 -5.44
N SER A 580 36.14 -6.66 -5.75
CA SER A 580 37.22 -7.45 -5.17
C SER A 580 38.57 -6.93 -5.68
N LYS A 581 39.28 -6.18 -4.84
CA LYS A 581 40.70 -5.87 -5.05
C LYS A 581 41.50 -7.17 -4.97
N SER A 582 42.01 -7.60 -6.12
CA SER A 582 42.97 -8.67 -6.28
C SER A 582 44.26 -8.38 -5.49
N THR A 583 44.55 -9.19 -4.47
CA THR A 583 45.90 -9.34 -3.93
C THR A 583 46.46 -10.69 -4.40
N LYS A 584 47.38 -10.62 -5.36
CA LYS A 584 48.17 -11.76 -5.84
C LYS A 584 49.01 -12.32 -4.69
N ARG A 585 48.68 -13.52 -4.22
CA ARG A 585 49.60 -14.36 -3.42
C ARG A 585 50.45 -15.21 -4.35
N SER A 586 51.75 -15.12 -4.17
CA SER A 586 52.81 -15.80 -4.90
C SER A 586 52.85 -17.31 -4.64
N ASN A 587 53.10 -18.06 -5.70
CA ASN A 587 53.30 -19.50 -5.77
C ASN A 587 54.39 -20.04 -4.82
N GLY A 588 54.08 -21.11 -4.09
CA GLY A 588 55.06 -21.99 -3.43
C GLY A 588 54.69 -23.46 -3.68
N LYS A 589 55.59 -24.21 -4.33
CA LYS A 589 55.49 -25.62 -4.74
C LYS A 589 55.40 -26.60 -3.55
N PRO A 590 54.88 -27.83 -3.75
CA PRO A 590 54.88 -28.88 -2.74
C PRO A 590 56.16 -29.73 -2.81
N SER A 591 56.70 -30.14 -1.66
CA SER A 591 57.79 -31.11 -1.55
C SER A 591 57.35 -32.37 -0.82
N HIS A 592 57.42 -33.51 -1.50
CA HIS A 592 57.41 -34.85 -0.91
C HIS A 592 58.80 -35.20 -0.34
N ARG A 593 58.88 -35.76 0.88
CA ARG A 593 59.45 -37.11 1.17
C ARG A 593 59.53 -37.48 2.67
N ARG A 594 58.95 -38.66 2.95
CA ARG A 594 59.39 -39.81 3.79
C ARG A 594 59.88 -39.61 5.24
N ARG A 595 59.10 -40.19 6.17
CA ARG A 595 59.38 -41.28 7.16
C ARG A 595 60.84 -41.57 7.56
N PRO A 596 61.08 -42.02 8.81
CA PRO A 596 60.62 -43.34 9.30
C PRO A 596 59.21 -43.38 9.89
#